data_AF-X1GFB0-F1
#
_entry.id   AF-X1GFB0-F1
#
_cell.length_a   1.000
_cell.length_b   1.000
_cell.length_c   1.000
_cell.angle_alpha   90.00
_cell.angle_beta   90.00
_cell.angle_gamma   90.00
#
_symmetry.space_group_name_H-M   'P 1'
#
loop_
_entity.id
_entity.type
_entity.pdbx_description
1 polymer ?
#
loop_
_entity_poly.entity_id
_entity_poly.type
_entity_poly.pdbx_seq_one_letter_code
_entity_poly.pdbx_strand_id
1 'polypeptide(L)'
;MSTKLEFSPPLDDGIRLAVELLCKVGIETYESCEGGEGHAYTEPTIRFHGDRSEGFKVLAIALQHNLPVARLSRLWTIQDGEPTGPTWEIVFWRTMD
;
A
#
# COMPACT_ATOMS: atom_id res chain seq x y z
N MET A 1 -8.32 18.35 -15.49
CA MET A 1 -7.31 18.90 -14.56
C MET A 1 -6.88 17.77 -13.65
N SER A 2 -5.60 17.39 -13.61
CA SER A 2 -5.14 16.38 -12.65
C SER A 2 -5.10 17.05 -11.28
N THR A 3 -6.00 16.65 -10.38
CA THR A 3 -5.93 17.07 -8.98
C THR A 3 -4.60 16.61 -8.42
N LYS A 4 -3.86 17.50 -7.76
CA LYS A 4 -2.64 17.14 -7.05
C LYS A 4 -3.04 16.26 -5.87
N LEU A 5 -2.46 15.05 -5.78
CA LEU A 5 -2.66 14.19 -4.61
C LEU A 5 -1.98 14.86 -3.41
N GLU A 6 -2.71 15.00 -2.30
CA GLU A 6 -2.19 15.50 -1.04
C GLU A 6 -2.19 14.37 -0.02
N PHE A 7 -1.07 14.22 0.69
CA PHE A 7 -0.87 13.18 1.69
C PHE A 7 -0.55 13.85 3.03
N SER A 8 -1.15 13.35 4.11
CA SER A 8 -0.89 13.81 5.47
C SER A 8 -0.74 12.62 6.41
N PRO A 9 0.45 12.41 7.00
CA PRO A 9 1.71 13.10 6.73
C PRO A 9 2.20 12.94 5.27
N PRO A 10 3.22 13.71 4.83
CA PRO A 10 3.85 13.47 3.53
C PRO A 10 4.34 12.02 3.40
N LEU A 11 4.29 11.47 2.19
CA LEU A 11 4.80 10.12 1.93
C LEU A 11 6.30 10.04 2.15
N ASP A 12 6.74 8.90 2.68
CA ASP A 12 8.14 8.49 2.69
C ASP A 12 8.66 8.34 1.25
N ASP A 13 9.91 8.75 1.00
CA ASP A 13 10.46 8.76 -0.36
C ASP A 13 10.60 7.33 -0.93
N GLY A 14 11.01 6.36 -0.10
CA GLY A 14 11.18 4.96 -0.52
C GLY A 14 9.90 4.21 -0.90
N ILE A 15 8.71 4.76 -0.63
CA ILE A 15 7.42 4.15 -1.00
C ILE A 15 6.56 5.03 -1.92
N ARG A 16 6.95 6.30 -2.10
CA ARG A 16 6.20 7.32 -2.84
C ARG A 16 5.74 6.84 -4.21
N LEU A 17 6.67 6.28 -5.00
CA LEU A 17 6.38 5.83 -6.37
C LEU A 17 5.25 4.80 -6.40
N ALA A 18 5.25 3.84 -5.47
CA ALA A 18 4.22 2.81 -5.41
C ALA A 18 2.86 3.40 -4.98
N VAL A 19 2.83 4.27 -3.97
CA VAL A 19 1.58 4.91 -3.52
C VAL A 19 0.97 5.76 -4.64
N GLU A 20 1.77 6.64 -5.26
CA GLU A 20 1.30 7.51 -6.34
C GLU A 20 0.80 6.71 -7.55
N LEU A 21 1.49 5.62 -7.90
CA LEU A 21 1.03 4.71 -8.96
C LEU A 21 -0.35 4.14 -8.65
N LEU A 22 -0.56 3.63 -7.44
CA LEU A 22 -1.83 3.03 -7.02
C LEU A 22 -2.95 4.07 -6.96
N CYS A 23 -2.70 5.26 -6.41
CA CYS A 23 -3.69 6.34 -6.40
C CYS A 23 -4.05 6.80 -7.82
N LYS A 24 -3.07 6.90 -8.73
CA LYS A 24 -3.29 7.31 -10.12
C LYS A 24 -4.21 6.36 -10.90
N VAL A 25 -4.22 5.08 -10.54
CA VAL A 25 -5.09 4.06 -11.15
C VAL A 25 -6.39 3.84 -10.37
N GLY A 26 -6.67 4.69 -9.37
CA GLY A 26 -7.95 4.71 -8.65
C GLY A 26 -8.01 3.84 -7.39
N ILE A 27 -6.87 3.38 -6.88
CA ILE A 27 -6.82 2.63 -5.62
C ILE A 27 -6.77 3.59 -4.44
N GLU A 28 -7.69 3.38 -3.49
CA GLU A 28 -7.76 4.16 -2.25
C GLU A 28 -6.82 3.56 -1.20
N THR A 29 -5.62 4.12 -1.08
CA THR A 29 -4.65 3.80 -0.02
C THR A 29 -4.94 4.63 1.22
N TYR A 30 -4.78 4.05 2.42
CA TYR A 30 -5.01 4.77 3.68
C TYR A 30 -3.82 4.74 4.65
N GLU A 31 -2.84 3.86 4.42
CA GLU A 31 -1.62 3.75 5.23
C GLU A 31 -0.48 3.30 4.33
N SER A 32 0.71 3.88 4.51
CA SER A 32 1.93 3.44 3.86
C SER A 32 3.14 3.67 4.76
N CYS A 33 4.17 2.87 4.58
CA CYS A 33 5.46 3.04 5.24
C CYS A 33 6.58 2.55 4.31
N GLU A 34 7.71 3.26 4.24
CA GLU A 34 8.89 2.77 3.49
C GLU A 34 9.62 1.61 4.16
N GLY A 35 9.43 1.45 5.47
CA GLY A 35 10.07 0.42 6.27
C GLY A 35 11.55 0.68 6.55
N GLY A 36 12.18 -0.23 7.31
CA GLY A 36 13.59 -0.11 7.70
C GLY A 36 13.81 0.50 9.09
N GLU A 37 15.06 0.91 9.37
CA GLU A 37 15.44 1.41 10.69
C GLU A 37 14.68 2.69 11.06
N GLY A 38 14.02 2.71 12.22
CA GLY A 38 13.20 3.84 12.67
C GLY A 38 11.75 3.83 12.18
N HIS A 39 11.36 2.85 11.36
CA HIS A 39 9.99 2.71 10.85
C HIS A 39 9.19 1.64 11.61
N ALA A 40 7.86 1.75 11.53
CA ALA A 40 6.94 0.80 12.17
C ALA A 40 6.92 -0.58 11.49
N TYR A 41 7.33 -0.64 10.23
CA TYR A 41 7.39 -1.86 9.43
C TYR A 41 8.84 -2.17 9.07
N THR A 42 9.19 -3.44 8.98
CA THR A 42 10.52 -3.86 8.50
C THR A 42 10.64 -3.65 7.00
N GLU A 43 9.59 -3.97 6.25
CA GLU A 43 9.55 -3.84 4.80
C GLU A 43 8.56 -2.74 4.32
N PRO A 44 8.82 -2.13 3.15
CA PRO A 44 7.90 -1.18 2.55
C PRO A 44 6.51 -1.79 2.35
N THR A 45 5.49 -1.11 2.87
CA THR A 45 4.14 -1.64 3.02
C THR A 45 3.10 -0.59 2.66
N ILE A 46 2.06 -1.00 1.93
CA ILE A 46 0.88 -0.17 1.64
C ILE A 46 -0.37 -0.95 2.04
N ARG A 47 -1.28 -0.27 2.75
CA ARG A 47 -2.65 -0.75 2.96
C ARG A 47 -3.68 0.07 2.21
N PHE A 48 -4.68 -0.62 1.70
CA PHE A 48 -5.69 -0.05 0.83
C PHE A 48 -7.06 -0.71 1.00
N HIS A 49 -8.09 0.04 0.64
CA HIS A 49 -9.48 -0.42 0.64
C HIS A 49 -9.79 -1.19 -0.66
N GLY A 50 -10.85 -2.01 -0.63
CA GLY A 50 -11.33 -2.67 -1.83
C GLY A 50 -12.16 -3.92 -1.58
N ASP A 51 -12.80 -4.38 -2.65
CA ASP A 51 -13.55 -5.63 -2.64
C ASP A 51 -12.63 -6.87 -2.69
N ARG A 52 -13.20 -8.06 -2.95
CA ARG A 52 -12.43 -9.32 -3.02
C ARG A 52 -11.43 -9.37 -4.18
N SER A 53 -11.61 -8.56 -5.22
CA SER A 53 -10.78 -8.52 -6.41
C SER A 53 -9.67 -7.47 -6.32
N GLU A 54 -9.82 -6.46 -5.47
CA GLU A 54 -8.94 -5.28 -5.46
C GLU A 54 -7.47 -5.63 -5.23
N GLY A 55 -7.17 -6.56 -4.32
CA GLY A 55 -5.80 -7.03 -4.10
C GLY A 55 -5.15 -7.62 -5.36
N PHE A 56 -5.92 -8.34 -6.18
CA PHE A 56 -5.42 -8.91 -7.42
C PHE A 56 -5.22 -7.85 -8.51
N LYS A 57 -6.06 -6.81 -8.55
CA LYS A 57 -5.84 -5.66 -9.43
C LYS A 57 -4.55 -4.93 -9.05
N VAL A 58 -4.34 -4.66 -7.76
CA VAL A 58 -3.11 -4.03 -7.25
C VAL A 58 -1.89 -4.89 -7.56
N LEU A 59 -1.97 -6.20 -7.35
CA LEU A 59 -0.88 -7.12 -7.69
C LEU A 59 -0.54 -7.07 -9.18
N ALA A 60 -1.54 -7.12 -10.06
CA ALA A 60 -1.32 -7.05 -11.50
C ALA A 60 -0.62 -5.73 -11.90
N ILE A 61 -1.05 -4.60 -11.34
CA ILE A 61 -0.48 -3.27 -11.62
C ILE A 61 0.96 -3.19 -11.11
N ALA A 62 1.22 -3.68 -9.89
CA ALA A 62 2.55 -3.69 -9.29
C ALA A 62 3.53 -4.53 -10.13
N LEU A 63 3.12 -5.72 -10.55
CA LEU A 63 3.94 -6.60 -11.40
C LEU A 63 4.19 -5.98 -12.78
N GLN A 64 3.18 -5.34 -13.41
CA GLN A 64 3.34 -4.66 -14.70
C GLN A 64 4.33 -3.48 -14.65
N HIS A 65 4.50 -2.86 -13.49
CA HIS A 65 5.47 -1.77 -13.27
C HIS A 65 6.78 -2.25 -12.64
N ASN A 66 7.02 -3.57 -12.59
CA ASN A 66 8.21 -4.18 -11.99
C ASN A 66 8.44 -3.79 -10.53
N LEU A 67 7.37 -3.53 -9.77
CA LEU A 67 7.50 -3.27 -8.35
C LEU A 67 7.97 -4.56 -7.63
N PRO A 68 8.88 -4.45 -6.65
CA PRO A 68 9.47 -5.56 -5.92
C PRO A 68 8.50 -6.20 -4.91
N VAL A 69 7.37 -6.75 -5.37
CA VAL A 69 6.35 -7.35 -4.50
C VAL A 69 6.92 -8.57 -3.76
N ALA A 70 6.79 -8.57 -2.44
CA ALA A 70 7.13 -9.68 -1.57
C ALA A 70 5.89 -10.48 -1.15
N ARG A 71 4.79 -9.79 -0.85
CA ARG A 71 3.56 -10.42 -0.32
C ARG A 71 2.32 -9.58 -0.64
N LEU A 72 1.21 -10.26 -0.92
CA LEU A 72 -0.14 -9.70 -0.92
C LEU A 72 -0.95 -10.41 0.18
N SER A 73 -1.72 -9.68 0.96
CA SER A 73 -2.54 -10.26 2.03
C SER A 73 -3.87 -9.55 2.18
N ARG A 74 -4.87 -10.32 2.62
CA ARG A 74 -6.19 -9.82 3.01
C ARG A 74 -6.32 -10.02 4.52
N LEU A 75 -6.48 -8.93 5.26
CA LEU A 75 -6.32 -8.91 6.70
C LEU A 75 -7.63 -8.50 7.38
N TRP A 76 -7.88 -9.08 8.55
CA TRP A 76 -8.83 -8.56 9.53
C TRP A 76 -8.01 -8.09 10.73
N THR A 77 -8.14 -6.83 11.11
CA THR A 77 -7.57 -6.33 12.35
C THR A 77 -8.55 -6.61 13.49
N ILE A 78 -8.07 -6.63 14.73
CA ILE A 78 -8.94 -6.65 15.90
C ILE A 78 -8.95 -5.25 16.51
N GLN A 79 -10.12 -4.61 16.57
CA GLN A 79 -10.32 -3.31 17.20
C GLN A 79 -11.41 -3.48 18.26
N ASP A 80 -11.12 -3.05 19.49
CA ASP A 80 -12.02 -3.21 20.64
C ASP A 80 -12.52 -4.65 20.87
N GLY A 81 -11.69 -5.65 20.53
CA GLY A 81 -12.00 -7.07 20.66
C GLY A 81 -12.82 -7.65 19.49
N GLU A 82 -13.13 -6.85 18.48
CA GLU A 82 -13.95 -7.25 17.32
C GLU A 82 -13.15 -7.26 16.02
N PRO A 83 -13.47 -8.15 15.06
CA PRO A 83 -12.82 -8.16 13.75
C PRO A 83 -13.26 -6.96 12.89
N THR A 84 -12.31 -6.12 12.52
CA THR A 84 -12.49 -4.96 11.62
C THR A 84 -11.82 -5.21 10.26
N GLY A 85 -12.52 -4.86 9.19
CA GLY A 85 -12.06 -5.04 7.81
C GLY A 85 -13.04 -5.91 7.00
N PRO A 86 -12.55 -6.71 6.04
CA PRO A 86 -11.15 -6.91 5.67
C PRO A 86 -10.55 -5.72 4.89
N THR A 87 -9.25 -5.50 5.05
CA THR A 87 -8.47 -4.61 4.18
C THR A 87 -7.38 -5.38 3.43
N TRP A 88 -6.80 -4.75 2.42
CA TRP A 88 -5.68 -5.33 1.69
C TRP A 88 -4.37 -4.70 2.13
N GLU A 89 -3.32 -5.53 2.08
CA GLU A 89 -1.94 -5.14 2.33
C GLU A 89 -1.06 -5.70 1.23
N ILE A 90 -0.20 -4.85 0.66
CA ILE A 90 0.88 -5.26 -0.23
C ILE A 90 2.21 -4.85 0.38
N VAL A 91 3.16 -5.78 0.38
CA VAL A 91 4.51 -5.60 0.93
C VAL A 91 5.52 -5.77 -0.18
N PHE A 92 6.58 -4.97 -0.13
CA PHE A 92 7.67 -4.96 -1.09
C PHE A 92 9.00 -5.33 -0.40
N TRP A 93 9.89 -6.07 -1.06
CA TRP A 93 11.15 -6.52 -0.45
C TRP A 93 12.27 -5.47 -0.49
N ARG A 94 12.03 -4.32 -1.13
CA ARG A 94 12.89 -3.13 -1.10
C ARG A 94 12.07 -1.87 -1.41
N THR A 95 12.64 -0.71 -1.10
CA THR A 95 12.13 0.60 -1.50
C THR A 95 12.10 0.77 -3.02
N MET A 96 11.30 1.72 -3.48
CA MET A 96 11.28 2.17 -4.87
C MET A 96 12.33 3.29 -5.02
N ASP A 97 13.26 3.11 -5.95
CA ASP A 97 14.25 4.12 -6.34
C ASP A 97 13.65 5.13 -7.34
#